data_AF-A0A1A8TMC8-F1
#
_entry.id   AF-A0A1A8TMC8-F1
#
_cell.length_a   1.000
_cell.length_b   1.000
_cell.length_c   1.000
_cell.angle_alpha   90.00
_cell.angle_beta   90.00
_cell.angle_gamma   90.00
#
_symmetry.space_group_name_H-M   'P 1'
#
loop_
_entity.id
_entity.type
_entity.pdbx_description
1 polymer ?
#
loop_
_entity_poly.entity_id
_entity_poly.type
_entity_poly.pdbx_seq_one_letter_code
_entity_poly.pdbx_strand_id
1 'polypeptide(L)'
;MSLSQQVAAASHILGCFFISQGYANVRYVAGERTVNGQYQTHAWLGWDGWIIDITADQFSDGPSAMFLERDSDFHRSFARDYECEPVISNCIAAQNQKFLSTIKV
;
A
#
# COMPACT_ATOMS: atom_id res chain seq x y z
N MET A 1 -5.09 -11.70 11.61
CA MET A 1 -4.89 -10.40 10.94
C MET A 1 -5.94 -10.30 9.85
N SER A 2 -6.72 -9.22 9.80
CA SER A 2 -7.73 -9.03 8.75
C SER A 2 -7.05 -8.83 7.39
N LEU A 3 -7.78 -9.07 6.30
CA LEU A 3 -7.29 -8.82 4.94
C LEU A 3 -6.85 -7.36 4.75
N SER A 4 -7.64 -6.42 5.27
CA SER A 4 -7.31 -4.98 5.28
C SER A 4 -6.01 -4.64 6.01
N GLN A 5 -5.67 -5.35 7.09
CA GLN A 5 -4.41 -5.16 7.81
C GLN A 5 -3.21 -5.67 7.01
N GLN A 6 -3.37 -6.76 6.24
CA GLN A 6 -2.30 -7.31 5.39
C GLN A 6 -1.99 -6.37 4.22
N VAL A 7 -3.02 -5.79 3.62
CA VAL A 7 -2.93 -4.82 2.53
C VAL A 7 -2.24 -3.53 2.96
N ALA A 8 -2.64 -2.99 4.12
CA ALA A 8 -1.99 -1.82 4.69
C ALA A 8 -0.49 -2.08 4.96
N ALA A 9 -0.15 -3.26 5.49
CA ALA A 9 1.24 -3.63 5.72
C ALA A 9 2.04 -3.77 4.41
N ALA A 10 1.47 -4.41 3.38
CA ALA A 10 2.11 -4.58 2.08
C ALA A 10 2.42 -3.22 1.44
N SER A 11 1.45 -2.31 1.40
CA SER A 11 1.62 -0.96 0.83
C SER A 11 2.67 -0.15 1.58
N HIS A 12 2.69 -0.18 2.93
CA HIS A 12 3.75 0.47 3.70
C HIS A 12 5.14 -0.12 3.42
N ILE A 13 5.28 -1.45 3.39
CA ILE A 13 6.57 -2.11 3.12
C ILE A 13 7.09 -1.74 1.74
N LEU A 14 6.23 -1.81 0.72
CA LEU A 14 6.59 -1.45 -0.65
C LEU A 14 6.98 0.03 -0.75
N GLY A 15 6.27 0.92 -0.07
CA GLY A 15 6.58 2.35 -0.09
C GLY A 15 7.91 2.65 0.58
N CYS A 16 8.21 2.03 1.72
CA CYS A 16 9.52 2.15 2.36
C CYS A 16 10.64 1.56 1.48
N PHE A 17 10.38 0.47 0.75
CA PHE A 17 11.34 -0.05 -0.22
C PHE A 17 11.65 0.98 -1.31
N PHE A 18 10.65 1.60 -1.93
CA PHE A 18 10.86 2.64 -2.94
C PHE A 18 11.69 3.81 -2.37
N ILE A 19 11.36 4.28 -1.17
CA ILE A 19 12.13 5.33 -0.51
C ILE A 19 13.59 4.90 -0.29
N SER A 20 13.83 3.65 0.15
CA SER A 20 15.19 3.13 0.34
C SER A 20 16.00 3.00 -0.97
N GLN A 21 15.31 2.87 -2.11
CA GLN A 21 15.92 2.88 -3.44
C GLN A 21 16.15 4.30 -3.99
N GLY A 22 15.76 5.34 -3.24
CA GLY A 22 15.97 6.74 -3.61
C GLY A 22 14.82 7.40 -4.36
N TYR A 23 13.66 6.75 -4.45
CA TYR A 23 12.46 7.39 -5.02
C TYR A 23 11.88 8.41 -4.04
N ALA A 24 11.62 9.62 -4.53
CA ALA A 24 10.97 10.68 -3.78
C ALA A 24 9.45 10.68 -4.00
N ASN A 25 8.71 11.46 -3.19
CA ASN A 25 7.26 11.69 -3.34
C ASN A 25 6.39 10.42 -3.32
N VAL A 26 6.87 9.35 -2.69
CA VAL A 26 6.07 8.14 -2.47
C VAL A 26 5.11 8.39 -1.32
N ARG A 27 3.83 8.14 -1.55
CA ARG A 27 2.74 8.37 -0.59
C ARG A 27 1.97 7.08 -0.40
N TYR A 28 1.75 6.72 0.85
CA TYR A 28 0.77 5.71 1.20
C TYR A 28 -0.62 6.36 1.14
N VAL A 29 -1.57 5.70 0.50
CA VAL A 29 -2.96 6.15 0.42
C VAL A 29 -3.86 5.04 0.95
N ALA A 30 -4.76 5.38 1.86
CA ALA A 30 -5.86 4.52 2.24
C ALA A 30 -7.19 5.16 1.86
N GLY A 31 -8.14 4.32 1.51
CA GLY A 31 -9.49 4.73 1.22
C GLY A 31 -10.51 3.72 1.69
N GLU A 32 -11.75 4.19 1.72
CA GLU A 32 -12.91 3.42 2.09
C GLU A 32 -13.99 3.55 1.04
N ARG A 33 -14.79 2.50 0.87
CA ARG A 33 -15.97 2.52 0.01
C ARG A 33 -17.04 1.61 0.55
N THR A 34 -18.27 1.82 0.10
CA THR A 34 -19.38 0.89 0.34
C THR A 34 -19.89 0.37 -1.00
N VAL A 35 -19.82 -0.94 -1.21
CA VAL A 35 -20.29 -1.62 -2.42
C VAL A 35 -21.34 -2.65 -2.02
N ASN A 36 -22.53 -2.60 -2.61
CA ASN A 36 -23.65 -3.51 -2.28
C ASN A 36 -23.97 -3.58 -0.78
N GLY A 37 -23.86 -2.44 -0.08
CA GLY A 37 -24.09 -2.34 1.36
C GLY A 37 -22.94 -2.87 2.24
N GLN A 38 -21.83 -3.30 1.66
CA GLN A 38 -20.65 -3.77 2.40
C GLN A 38 -19.57 -2.69 2.45
N TYR A 39 -19.15 -2.33 3.66
CA TYR A 39 -18.02 -1.44 3.90
C TYR A 39 -16.70 -2.15 3.61
N GLN A 40 -15.83 -1.50 2.85
CA GLN A 40 -14.54 -2.02 2.41
C GLN A 40 -13.48 -0.93 2.62
N THR A 41 -12.31 -1.33 3.09
CA THR A 41 -11.13 -0.47 3.14
C THR A 41 -10.03 -1.03 2.27
N HIS A 42 -9.22 -0.14 1.73
CA HIS A 42 -8.12 -0.51 0.85
C HIS A 42 -6.96 0.46 0.98
N ALA A 43 -5.76 0.02 0.61
CA ALA A 43 -4.58 0.86 0.61
C ALA A 43 -3.64 0.55 -0.56
N TRP A 44 -3.06 1.59 -1.12
CA TRP A 44 -2.15 1.55 -2.26
C TRP A 44 -1.06 2.62 -2.12
N LEU A 45 -0.16 2.70 -3.09
CA LEU A 45 0.85 3.76 -3.17
C LEU A 45 0.53 4.76 -4.27
N GLY A 46 0.68 6.04 -3.94
CA GLY A 46 0.84 7.12 -4.90
C GLY A 46 2.33 7.41 -5.11
N TRP A 47 2.76 7.61 -6.35
CA TRP A 47 4.13 8.05 -6.66
C TRP A 47 4.14 8.92 -7.91
N ASP A 48 4.45 10.22 -7.79
CA ASP A 48 4.53 11.17 -8.93
C ASP A 48 3.34 11.07 -9.92
N GLY A 49 2.12 10.94 -9.38
CA GLY A 49 0.88 10.80 -10.15
C GLY A 49 0.57 9.38 -10.65
N TRP A 50 1.41 8.39 -10.32
CA TRP A 50 1.13 6.97 -10.51
C TRP A 50 0.40 6.38 -9.31
N ILE A 51 -0.45 5.40 -9.59
CA ILE A 51 -1.10 4.51 -8.65
C ILE A 51 -0.39 3.16 -8.76
N ILE A 52 0.15 2.67 -7.65
CA ILE A 52 0.79 1.37 -7.54
C ILE A 52 0.02 0.54 -6.53
N ASP A 53 -0.55 -0.56 -6.97
CA ASP A 53 -1.32 -1.47 -6.13
C ASP A 53 -1.03 -2.92 -6.50
N ILE A 54 -0.49 -3.67 -5.54
CA ILE A 54 -0.12 -5.08 -5.70
C ILE A 54 -1.11 -6.04 -5.04
N THR A 55 -2.25 -5.50 -4.58
CA THR A 55 -3.27 -6.23 -3.81
C THR A 55 -4.68 -5.92 -4.30
N ALA A 56 -4.83 -5.24 -5.44
CA ALA A 56 -6.11 -4.83 -5.99
C ALA A 56 -7.01 -6.03 -6.33
N ASP A 57 -6.38 -7.16 -6.67
CA ASP A 57 -7.01 -8.44 -7.01
C ASP A 57 -7.70 -9.13 -5.83
N GLN A 58 -7.55 -8.60 -4.61
CA GLN A 58 -8.35 -9.04 -3.46
C GLN A 58 -9.85 -8.75 -3.64
N PHE A 59 -10.20 -7.82 -4.53
CA PHE A 59 -11.56 -7.44 -4.84
C PHE A 59 -12.00 -8.07 -6.15
N SER A 60 -13.25 -8.54 -6.22
CA SER A 60 -13.81 -9.12 -7.44
C SER A 60 -13.96 -8.12 -8.59
N ASP A 61 -14.07 -6.83 -8.26
CA ASP A 61 -14.14 -5.70 -9.20
C ASP A 61 -12.80 -4.94 -9.29
N GLY A 62 -11.74 -5.46 -8.67
CA GLY A 62 -10.41 -4.89 -8.71
C GLY A 62 -9.65 -5.23 -9.99
N PRO A 63 -8.63 -4.43 -10.35
CA PRO A 63 -7.71 -4.76 -11.43
C PRO A 63 -6.81 -5.96 -11.10
N SER A 64 -5.98 -6.39 -12.06
CA SER A 64 -5.03 -7.50 -11.88
C SER A 64 -4.06 -7.30 -10.70
N ALA A 65 -3.48 -8.40 -10.21
CA ALA A 65 -2.59 -8.48 -9.05
C ALA A 65 -1.40 -7.50 -9.03
N MET A 66 -1.05 -6.91 -10.17
CA MET A 66 -0.15 -5.77 -10.25
C MET A 66 -0.86 -4.69 -11.08
N PHE A 67 -1.18 -3.57 -10.44
CA PHE A 67 -1.73 -2.39 -11.08
C PHE A 67 -0.71 -1.25 -11.00
N LEU A 68 -0.35 -0.70 -12.17
CA LEU A 68 0.55 0.44 -12.31
C LEU A 68 0.05 1.34 -13.42
N GLU A 69 -0.81 2.30 -13.08
CA GLU A 69 -1.34 3.27 -14.01
C GLU A 69 -1.50 4.64 -13.35
N ARG A 70 -1.77 5.67 -14.15
CA ARG A 70 -2.00 7.03 -13.63
C ARG A 70 -3.43 7.29 -13.21
N ASP A 71 -4.35 6.41 -13.62
CA ASP A 71 -5.77 6.65 -13.49
C ASP A 71 -6.52 5.32 -13.35
N SER A 72 -7.58 5.28 -12.54
CA SER A 72 -8.32 4.05 -12.30
C SER A 72 -9.71 4.33 -11.73
N ASP A 73 -10.75 3.83 -12.39
CA ASP A 73 -12.13 3.89 -11.90
C ASP A 73 -12.27 3.18 -10.54
N PHE A 74 -11.59 2.04 -10.38
CA PHE A 74 -11.57 1.29 -9.13
C PHE A 74 -11.04 2.16 -7.98
N HIS A 75 -9.88 2.79 -8.13
CA HIS A 75 -9.29 3.62 -7.07
C HIS A 75 -10.10 4.90 -6.82
N ARG A 76 -10.73 5.49 -7.85
CA ARG A 76 -11.67 6.61 -7.70
C ARG A 76 -12.93 6.25 -6.92
N SER A 77 -13.32 4.97 -6.89
CA SER A 77 -14.50 4.54 -6.14
C SER A 77 -14.31 4.61 -4.62
N PHE A 78 -13.06 4.75 -4.15
CA PHE A 78 -12.74 4.92 -2.73
C PHE A 78 -12.73 6.39 -2.35
N ALA A 79 -13.47 6.74 -1.29
CA ALA A 79 -13.26 7.98 -0.57
C ALA A 79 -11.91 7.88 0.16
N ARG A 80 -11.02 8.83 -0.07
CA ARG A 80 -9.69 8.84 0.56
C ARG A 80 -9.84 9.18 2.03
N ASP A 81 -9.43 8.25 2.89
CA ASP A 81 -9.49 8.41 4.35
C ASP A 81 -8.23 9.12 4.84
N TYR A 82 -7.04 8.60 4.50
CA TYR A 82 -5.78 9.25 4.84
C TYR A 82 -4.68 9.03 3.79
N GLU A 83 -3.74 9.97 3.78
CA GLU A 83 -2.52 9.94 2.98
C GLU A 83 -1.33 10.31 3.86
N CYS A 84 -0.26 9.52 3.82
CA CYS A 84 0.94 9.77 4.62
C CYS A 84 2.21 9.26 3.92
N GLU A 85 3.37 9.54 4.53
CA GLU A 85 4.60 8.88 4.11
C GLU A 85 4.55 7.40 4.51
N PRO A 86 4.99 6.49 3.64
CA PRO A 86 5.13 5.08 3.98
C PRO A 86 5.98 4.91 5.24
N VAL A 87 5.41 4.26 6.26
CA VAL A 87 6.07 3.98 7.52
C VAL A 87 5.93 2.51 7.86
N ILE A 88 7.07 1.84 8.04
CA ILE A 88 7.12 0.59 8.78
C ILE A 88 7.25 0.99 10.25
N SER A 89 6.31 0.54 11.10
CA SER A 89 6.36 0.81 12.55
C SER A 89 7.78 0.58 13.08
N ASN A 90 8.25 1.48 13.95
CA ASN A 90 9.60 1.42 14.53
C ASN A 90 9.94 0.05 15.13
N CYS A 91 8.93 -0.69 15.63
CA CYS A 91 9.14 -2.04 16.13
C CYS A 91 9.52 -3.04 15.01
N ILE A 92 8.92 -2.95 13.83
CA ILE A 92 9.27 -3.79 12.68
C ILE A 92 10.59 -3.32 12.07
N ALA A 93 10.84 -2.00 12.00
CA ALA A 93 12.12 -1.47 11.53
C ALA A 93 13.30 -1.97 12.37
N ALA A 94 13.16 -1.95 13.71
CA ALA A 94 14.17 -2.47 14.62
C ALA A 94 14.41 -3.98 14.46
N GLN A 95 13.36 -4.77 14.23
CA GLN A 95 13.51 -6.21 13.98
C GLN A 95 14.12 -6.48 12.60
N ASN A 96 13.76 -5.70 11.58
CA ASN A 96 14.35 -5.79 10.25
C ASN A 96 15.85 -5.48 10.28
N GLN A 97 16.28 -4.46 11.02
CA GLN A 97 17.70 -4.16 11.19
C GLN A 97 18.46 -5.30 11.88
N LYS A 98 17.87 -5.92 12.91
CA LYS A 98 18.46 -7.11 13.57
C LYS A 98 18.56 -8.28 12.58
N PHE A 99 17.52 -8.52 11.80
CA PHE A 99 17.51 -9.55 10.76
C PHE A 99 18.61 -9.33 9.72
N LEU A 100 18.69 -8.14 9.14
CA LEU A 100 19.73 -7.77 8.17
C LEU A 100 21.16 -7.86 8.75
N SER A 101 21.34 -7.52 10.04
CA SER A 101 22.64 -7.70 10.71
C SER A 101 23.02 -9.16 10.97
N THR A 102 22.04 -10.06 10.96
CA THR A 102 22.21 -11.51 11.20
C THR A 102 22.48 -12.25 9.90
N ILE A 103 21.80 -11.86 8.82
CA ILE A 103 22.03 -12.41 7.49
C ILE A 103 23.21 -11.63 6.89
N LYS A 104 24.42 -12.01 7.29
CA LYS A 104 25.63 -11.62 6.55
C LYS A 104 25.54 -12.26 5.16
N VAL A 105 25.22 -11.46 4.16
CA VAL A 105 25.43 -11.77 2.74
C VAL A 105 26.82 -11.29 2.36
#